data_AF-A0A6L7UN06-F1
#
_entry.id   AF-A0A6L7UN06-F1
#
_cell.length_a   1.000
_cell.length_b   1.000
_cell.length_c   1.000
_cell.angle_alpha   90.00
_cell.angle_beta   90.00
_cell.angle_gamma   90.00
#
_symmetry.space_group_name_H-M   'P 1'
#
loop_
_entity.id
_entity.type
_entity.pdbx_description
1 polymer ?
#
loop_
_entity_poly.entity_id
_entity_poly.type
_entity_poly.pdbx_seq_one_letter_code
_entity_poly.pdbx_strand_id
1 'polypeptide(L)'
;MNENVMEFIKLELTKDPGVSNATLFEGAKLIDKAIGKLNPRQFHAKYPLQVKRRMAGAGSGSAVRAPAKPKAARRSRAAKGDAGEAVLAYVTRVLKRNPDVKNAELFAGACEIDASVADLSPRQFHAKYPLQVKRRLVAAEGRKPVARAVAEPAPAAAPPPEAPAVRGGDAAAVRGLLLSLVRELANAETQAETIEVMARLDGYVTDVMQAARS
;
A
#
# COMPACT_ATOMS: atom_id res chain seq x y z
N MET A 1 3.09 31.29 15.51
CA MET A 1 3.80 30.10 16.04
C MET A 1 4.79 30.61 17.05
N ASN A 2 4.93 29.99 18.22
CA ASN A 2 5.87 30.48 19.24
C ASN A 2 7.31 30.13 18.83
N GLU A 3 8.14 31.14 18.60
CA GLU A 3 9.50 31.00 18.07
C GLU A 3 10.45 30.40 19.10
N ASN A 4 10.33 30.81 20.36
CA ASN A 4 11.13 30.33 21.49
C ASN A 4 11.01 28.80 21.67
N VAL A 5 9.80 28.28 21.47
CA VAL A 5 9.51 26.84 21.55
C VAL A 5 10.18 26.09 20.40
N MET A 6 10.21 26.66 19.20
CA MET A 6 10.90 26.04 18.07
C MET A 6 12.42 26.04 18.24
N GLU A 7 13.00 27.10 18.80
CA GLU A 7 14.43 27.15 19.11
C GLU A 7 14.82 26.12 20.16
N PHE A 8 14.05 26.01 21.24
CA PHE A 8 14.24 24.97 22.25
C PHE A 8 14.22 23.57 21.63
N ILE A 9 13.19 23.26 20.84
CA ILE A 9 13.06 21.96 20.17
C ILE A 9 14.21 21.73 19.18
N LYS A 10 14.68 22.76 18.48
CA LYS A 10 15.84 22.66 17.59
C LYS A 10 17.11 22.33 18.38
N LEU A 11 17.33 22.96 19.53
CA LEU A 11 18.48 22.66 20.38
C LEU A 11 18.42 21.24 20.94
N GLU A 12 17.27 20.80 21.43
CA GLU A 12 17.11 19.43 21.93
C GLU A 12 17.29 18.38 20.82
N LEU A 13 16.68 18.59 19.64
CA LEU A 13 16.83 17.67 18.51
C LEU A 13 18.24 17.67 17.89
N THR A 14 19.01 18.75 18.06
CA THR A 14 20.41 18.82 17.62
C THR A 14 21.33 18.10 18.59
N LYS A 15 21.05 18.20 19.89
CA LYS A 15 21.78 17.45 20.93
C LYS A 15 21.48 15.95 20.81
N ASP A 16 20.20 15.60 20.72
CA ASP A 16 19.73 14.22 20.71
C ASP A 16 18.59 14.04 19.67
N PRO A 17 18.86 13.47 18.49
CA PRO A 17 17.86 13.33 17.42
C PRO A 17 16.74 12.31 17.74
N GLY A 18 16.98 11.45 18.73
CA GLY A 18 16.08 10.39 19.19
C GLY A 18 15.17 10.76 20.37
N VAL A 19 15.19 12.01 20.83
CA VAL A 19 14.38 12.44 22.00
C VAL A 19 12.90 12.16 21.76
N SER A 20 12.25 11.62 22.79
CA SER A 20 10.83 11.30 22.76
C SER A 20 9.97 12.56 22.58
N ASN A 21 8.82 12.42 21.91
CA ASN A 21 7.90 13.55 21.77
C ASN A 21 7.31 14.00 23.12
N ALA A 22 7.23 13.11 24.11
CA ALA A 22 6.71 13.41 25.44
C ALA A 22 7.65 14.35 26.22
N THR A 23 8.95 14.08 26.19
CA THR A 23 9.96 14.92 26.85
C THR A 23 10.04 16.32 26.23
N LEU A 24 10.00 16.41 24.90
CA LEU A 24 9.92 17.69 24.18
C LEU A 24 8.65 18.48 24.55
N PHE A 25 7.53 17.78 24.78
CA PHE A 25 6.25 18.40 25.11
C PHE A 25 6.23 18.99 26.52
N GLU A 26 6.75 18.27 27.51
CA GLU A 26 6.86 18.80 28.89
C GLU A 26 7.83 19.99 28.96
N GLY A 27 8.98 19.90 28.29
CA GLY A 27 9.91 21.04 28.19
C GLY A 27 9.26 22.26 27.53
N ALA A 28 8.48 22.04 26.46
CA ALA A 28 7.77 23.12 25.77
C ALA A 28 6.65 23.76 26.60
N LYS A 29 5.97 23.02 27.50
CA LYS A 29 4.95 23.59 28.40
C LYS A 29 5.53 24.60 29.38
N LEU A 30 6.79 24.40 29.81
CA LEU A 30 7.48 25.32 30.72
C LEU A 30 7.76 26.67 30.04
N ILE A 31 8.00 26.65 28.73
CA ILE A 31 8.28 27.84 27.92
C ILE A 31 6.99 28.57 27.56
N ASP A 32 5.95 27.82 27.17
CA ASP A 32 4.66 28.38 26.81
C ASP A 32 3.51 27.55 27.40
N LYS A 33 2.81 28.14 28.36
CA LYS A 33 1.65 27.54 29.02
C LYS A 33 0.52 27.20 28.03
N ALA A 34 0.42 27.89 26.89
CA ALA A 34 -0.56 27.59 25.86
C ALA A 34 -0.34 26.23 25.17
N ILE A 35 0.89 25.68 25.24
CA ILE A 35 1.20 24.36 24.68
C ILE A 35 0.55 23.24 25.48
N GLY A 36 0.31 23.46 26.77
CA GLY A 36 -0.44 22.51 27.60
C GLY A 36 -1.87 22.25 27.12
N LYS A 37 -2.43 23.15 26.29
CA LYS A 37 -3.76 22.98 25.68
C LYS A 37 -3.75 22.12 24.40
N LEU A 38 -2.56 21.78 23.87
CA LEU A 38 -2.42 20.98 22.65
C LEU A 38 -2.32 19.50 23.00
N ASN A 39 -2.92 18.65 22.17
CA ASN A 39 -2.66 17.21 22.25
C ASN A 39 -1.20 16.92 21.79
N PRO A 40 -0.49 15.93 22.38
CA PRO A 40 0.84 15.51 21.94
C PRO A 40 1.02 15.35 20.42
N ARG A 41 -0.01 14.86 19.71
CA ARG A 41 0.02 14.72 18.24
C ARG A 41 -0.02 16.08 17.53
N GLN A 42 -0.82 17.02 18.03
CA GLN A 42 -0.91 18.38 17.49
C GLN A 42 0.38 19.16 17.75
N PHE A 43 0.96 18.99 18.94
CA PHE A 43 2.27 19.53 19.27
C PHE A 43 3.34 19.01 18.31
N HIS A 44 3.40 17.68 18.09
CA HIS A 44 4.33 17.06 17.16
C HIS A 44 4.25 17.66 15.76
N ALA A 45 3.03 17.80 15.22
CA ALA A 45 2.80 18.34 13.89
C ALA A 45 3.17 19.84 13.76
N LYS A 46 2.95 20.62 14.82
CA LYS A 46 3.18 22.08 14.82
C LYS A 46 4.63 22.47 15.06
N TYR A 47 5.38 21.76 15.92
CA TYR A 47 6.73 22.17 16.30
C TYR A 47 7.81 21.14 15.92
N PRO A 48 7.94 19.95 16.55
CA PRO A 48 9.03 19.02 16.22
C PRO A 48 9.09 18.63 14.74
N LEU A 49 7.94 18.40 14.10
CA LEU A 49 7.90 18.04 12.69
C LEU A 49 8.37 19.18 11.78
N GLN A 50 8.04 20.43 12.11
CA GLN A 50 8.49 21.59 11.34
C GLN A 50 10.00 21.79 11.47
N VAL A 51 10.53 21.62 12.69
CA VAL A 51 11.97 21.68 12.94
C VAL A 51 12.70 20.56 12.20
N LYS A 52 12.22 19.31 12.29
CA LYS A 52 12.79 18.16 11.54
C LYS A 52 12.74 18.38 10.03
N ARG A 53 11.63 18.92 9.51
CA ARG A 53 11.51 19.28 8.09
C ARG A 53 12.45 20.41 7.68
N ARG A 54 12.70 21.41 8.54
CA ARG A 54 13.67 22.47 8.26
C ARG A 54 15.10 21.94 8.32
N MET A 55 15.42 21.07 9.27
CA MET A 55 16.73 20.43 9.38
C MET A 55 17.01 19.49 8.20
N ALA A 56 16.04 18.68 7.78
CA ALA A 56 16.15 17.82 6.60
C ALA A 56 16.02 18.60 5.27
N GLY A 57 15.26 19.69 5.29
CA GLY A 57 14.90 20.52 4.14
C GLY A 57 15.90 21.61 3.80
N ALA A 58 16.89 21.88 4.66
CA ALA A 58 18.04 22.71 4.30
C ALA A 58 18.85 22.16 3.11
N GLY A 59 18.61 20.90 2.70
CA GLY A 59 19.11 20.31 1.44
C GLY A 59 18.04 19.98 0.40
N SER A 60 16.76 20.28 0.63
CA SER A 60 15.67 20.02 -0.33
C SER A 60 14.66 21.16 -0.34
N GLY A 61 15.17 22.34 -0.69
CA GLY A 61 14.34 23.50 -0.96
C GLY A 61 13.36 23.22 -2.09
N SER A 62 12.09 23.44 -1.80
CA SER A 62 11.06 23.71 -2.79
C SER A 62 11.40 25.02 -3.51
N ALA A 63 11.89 24.94 -4.75
CA ALA A 63 11.94 25.98 -5.80
C ALA A 63 12.69 25.35 -6.99
N VAL A 64 12.28 25.33 -8.26
CA VAL A 64 11.35 26.10 -9.09
C VAL A 64 10.80 25.11 -10.12
N ARG A 65 9.57 25.31 -10.61
CA ARG A 65 9.03 24.63 -11.80
C ARG A 65 9.89 25.01 -13.02
N ALA A 66 11.02 24.33 -13.21
CA ALA A 66 11.88 24.46 -14.38
C ALA A 66 11.18 23.89 -15.61
N PRO A 67 11.32 24.50 -16.80
CA PRO A 67 10.78 23.91 -18.03
C PRO A 67 11.42 22.55 -18.23
N ALA A 68 10.58 21.58 -18.61
CA ALA A 68 10.92 20.17 -18.74
C ALA A 68 12.25 19.96 -19.50
N LYS A 69 13.35 19.72 -18.76
CA LYS A 69 14.55 19.13 -19.33
C LYS A 69 14.23 17.67 -19.66
N PRO A 70 14.55 17.20 -20.89
CA PRO A 70 14.22 15.85 -21.31
C PRO A 70 14.88 14.85 -20.37
N LYS A 71 14.10 13.85 -19.96
CA LYS A 71 14.54 12.68 -19.20
C LYS A 71 15.89 12.22 -19.73
N ALA A 72 16.94 12.41 -18.92
CA ALA A 72 18.16 11.66 -19.07
C ALA A 72 17.78 10.18 -19.12
N ALA A 73 18.06 9.56 -20.27
CA ALA A 73 17.82 8.14 -20.50
C ALA A 73 18.39 7.38 -19.31
N ARG A 74 17.50 6.73 -18.56
CA ARG A 74 17.88 5.67 -17.62
C ARG A 74 18.78 4.75 -18.41
N ARG A 75 20.06 4.71 -18.01
CA ARG A 75 21.05 3.76 -18.50
C ARG A 75 20.37 2.40 -18.62
N SER A 76 20.26 1.94 -19.85
CA SER A 76 19.83 0.61 -20.22
C SER A 76 20.69 -0.38 -19.44
N ARG A 77 20.08 -1.14 -18.52
CA ARG A 77 20.55 -2.48 -18.15
C ARG A 77 20.34 -3.38 -19.38
N ALA A 78 21.10 -3.13 -20.43
CA ALA A 78 21.25 -4.01 -21.58
C ALA A 78 22.51 -4.83 -21.32
N ALA A 79 22.35 -6.15 -21.12
CA ALA A 79 23.38 -7.21 -21.16
C ALA A 79 23.06 -8.45 -20.26
N LYS A 80 21.87 -8.55 -19.64
CA LYS A 80 21.45 -9.76 -18.91
C LYS A 80 20.04 -10.23 -19.28
N GLY A 81 19.64 -10.01 -20.55
CA GLY A 81 18.32 -10.34 -21.08
C GLY A 81 18.18 -11.82 -21.48
N ASP A 82 19.22 -12.39 -22.07
CA ASP A 82 19.10 -13.68 -22.76
C ASP A 82 19.09 -14.88 -21.79
N ALA A 83 19.93 -14.85 -20.75
CA ALA A 83 19.99 -15.93 -19.76
C ALA A 83 18.69 -16.05 -18.94
N GLY A 84 18.09 -14.90 -18.60
CA GLY A 84 16.79 -14.86 -17.92
C GLY A 84 15.64 -15.38 -18.79
N GLU A 85 15.73 -15.19 -20.11
CA GLU A 85 14.72 -15.68 -21.06
C GLU A 85 14.78 -17.20 -21.21
N ALA A 86 15.97 -17.79 -21.27
CA ALA A 86 16.14 -19.26 -21.30
C ALA A 86 15.54 -19.94 -20.06
N VAL A 87 15.79 -19.38 -18.86
CA VAL A 87 15.20 -19.86 -17.60
C VAL A 87 13.67 -19.72 -17.63
N LEU A 88 13.15 -18.60 -18.13
CA LEU A 88 11.71 -18.39 -18.23
C LEU A 88 11.05 -19.37 -19.22
N ALA A 89 11.68 -19.65 -20.36
CA ALA A 89 11.22 -20.63 -21.33
C ALA A 89 11.21 -22.05 -20.75
N TYR A 90 12.25 -22.44 -20.01
CA TYR A 90 12.30 -23.71 -19.29
C TYR A 90 11.17 -23.82 -18.25
N VAL A 91 11.04 -22.83 -17.36
CA VAL A 91 9.99 -22.82 -16.33
C VAL A 91 8.60 -22.87 -16.96
N THR A 92 8.40 -22.19 -18.09
CA THR A 92 7.13 -22.25 -18.84
C THR A 92 6.86 -23.65 -19.38
N ARG A 93 7.87 -24.34 -19.91
CA ARG A 93 7.73 -25.71 -20.42
C ARG A 93 7.39 -26.70 -19.31
N VAL A 94 8.08 -26.61 -18.18
CA VAL A 94 7.84 -27.50 -17.04
C VAL A 94 6.46 -27.24 -16.43
N LEU A 95 6.09 -25.97 -16.18
CA LEU A 95 4.78 -25.63 -15.61
C LEU A 95 3.61 -25.93 -16.53
N LYS A 96 3.79 -25.88 -17.86
CA LYS A 96 2.77 -26.31 -18.83
C LYS A 96 2.56 -27.84 -18.81
N ARG A 97 3.62 -28.61 -18.59
CA ARG A 97 3.54 -30.07 -18.53
C ARG A 97 2.97 -30.53 -17.19
N ASN A 98 3.42 -29.92 -16.10
CA ASN A 98 3.04 -30.23 -14.73
C ASN A 98 2.87 -28.92 -13.92
N PRO A 99 1.65 -28.45 -13.63
CA PRO A 99 1.43 -27.17 -12.94
C PRO A 99 1.81 -27.19 -11.44
N ASP A 100 1.88 -28.38 -10.84
CA ASP A 100 2.10 -28.60 -9.40
C ASP A 100 3.54 -28.92 -9.01
N VAL A 101 4.49 -28.78 -9.95
CA VAL A 101 5.92 -29.01 -9.66
C VAL A 101 6.39 -28.10 -8.52
N LYS A 102 7.12 -28.70 -7.58
CA LYS A 102 7.65 -27.98 -6.41
C LYS A 102 8.68 -26.94 -6.85
N ASN A 103 8.68 -25.80 -6.16
CA ASN A 103 9.60 -24.70 -6.47
C ASN A 103 11.08 -25.11 -6.35
N ALA A 104 11.40 -26.07 -5.46
CA ALA A 104 12.75 -26.60 -5.30
C ALA A 104 13.28 -27.30 -6.55
N GLU A 105 12.43 -28.09 -7.22
CA GLU A 105 12.79 -28.82 -8.44
C GLU A 105 12.97 -27.86 -9.62
N LEU A 106 12.09 -26.85 -9.73
CA LEU A 106 12.24 -25.78 -10.74
C LEU A 106 13.50 -24.95 -10.53
N PHE A 107 13.88 -24.72 -9.27
CA PHE A 107 15.09 -23.98 -8.94
C PHE A 107 16.34 -24.77 -9.31
N ALA A 108 16.41 -26.06 -8.97
CA ALA A 108 17.53 -26.93 -9.32
C ALA A 108 17.74 -26.98 -10.84
N GLY A 109 16.68 -27.23 -11.62
CA GLY A 109 16.76 -27.23 -13.08
C GLY A 109 17.08 -25.86 -13.70
N ALA A 110 16.70 -24.76 -13.04
CA ALA A 110 17.06 -23.42 -13.48
C ALA A 110 18.54 -23.07 -13.21
N CYS A 111 19.12 -23.58 -12.12
CA CYS A 111 20.54 -23.42 -11.81
C CYS A 111 21.45 -24.13 -12.83
N GLU A 112 21.00 -25.25 -13.42
CA GLU A 112 21.73 -25.93 -14.50
C GLU A 112 21.77 -25.12 -15.79
N ILE A 113 20.76 -24.29 -16.04
CA ILE A 113 20.63 -23.48 -17.26
C ILE A 113 21.40 -22.16 -17.14
N ASP A 114 21.29 -21.50 -15.99
CA ASP A 114 21.99 -20.26 -15.71
C ASP A 114 22.51 -20.24 -14.28
N ALA A 115 23.83 -20.25 -14.15
CA ALA A 115 24.53 -20.15 -12.87
C ALA A 115 24.15 -18.87 -12.10
N SER A 116 23.73 -17.80 -12.79
CA SER A 116 23.26 -16.57 -12.15
C SER A 116 21.98 -16.75 -11.34
N VAL A 117 21.24 -17.84 -11.55
CA VAL A 117 20.04 -18.17 -10.77
C VAL A 117 20.41 -18.72 -9.40
N ALA A 118 21.59 -19.32 -9.25
CA ALA A 118 22.08 -19.83 -7.97
C ALA A 118 22.29 -18.70 -6.94
N ASP A 119 22.60 -17.49 -7.40
CA ASP A 119 22.73 -16.30 -6.55
C ASP A 119 21.37 -15.80 -5.99
N LEU A 120 20.25 -16.27 -6.55
CA LEU A 120 18.92 -15.88 -6.13
C LEU A 120 18.42 -16.81 -5.01
N SER A 121 17.79 -16.22 -3.99
CA SER A 121 17.09 -17.04 -3.00
C SER A 121 15.89 -17.76 -3.65
N PRO A 122 15.47 -18.95 -3.15
CA PRO A 122 14.33 -19.68 -3.69
C PRO A 122 13.05 -18.84 -3.79
N ARG A 123 12.86 -17.90 -2.85
CA ARG A 123 11.74 -16.95 -2.84
C ARG A 123 11.86 -15.90 -3.95
N GLN A 124 13.06 -15.36 -4.18
CA GLN A 124 13.31 -14.41 -5.27
C GLN A 124 13.17 -15.06 -6.63
N PHE A 125 13.65 -16.30 -6.79
CA PHE A 125 13.43 -17.10 -7.98
C PHE A 125 11.94 -17.29 -8.25
N HIS A 126 11.18 -17.72 -7.22
CA HIS A 126 9.73 -17.89 -7.33
C HIS A 126 9.03 -16.63 -7.82
N ALA A 127 9.38 -15.47 -7.26
CA ALA A 127 8.80 -14.18 -7.62
C ALA A 127 9.17 -13.74 -9.05
N LYS A 128 10.38 -14.07 -9.52
CA LYS A 128 10.88 -13.66 -10.84
C LYS A 128 10.39 -14.54 -11.98
N TYR A 129 10.38 -15.86 -11.83
CA TYR A 129 10.07 -16.77 -12.95
C TYR A 129 8.74 -17.52 -12.77
N PRO A 130 8.59 -18.48 -11.83
CA PRO A 130 7.37 -19.28 -11.74
C PRO A 130 6.10 -18.45 -11.55
N LEU A 131 6.12 -17.43 -10.68
CA LEU A 131 4.95 -16.58 -10.43
C LEU A 131 4.53 -15.79 -11.68
N GLN A 132 5.49 -15.29 -12.45
CA GLN A 132 5.19 -14.56 -13.69
C GLN A 132 4.54 -15.48 -14.73
N VAL A 133 5.05 -16.71 -14.87
CA VAL A 133 4.49 -17.70 -15.77
C VAL A 133 3.08 -18.11 -15.35
N LYS A 134 2.86 -18.43 -14.07
CA LYS A 134 1.53 -18.77 -13.54
C LYS A 134 0.51 -17.65 -13.79
N ARG A 135 0.90 -16.39 -13.54
CA ARG A 135 0.05 -15.21 -13.84
C ARG A 135 -0.28 -15.10 -15.33
N ARG A 136 0.67 -15.39 -16.22
CA ARG A 136 0.44 -15.35 -17.67
C ARG A 136 -0.47 -16.48 -18.13
N LEU A 137 -0.34 -17.68 -17.59
CA LEU A 137 -1.21 -18.82 -17.92
C LEU A 137 -2.65 -18.55 -17.48
N VAL A 138 -2.85 -18.12 -16.22
CA VAL A 138 -4.19 -17.76 -15.73
C VAL A 138 -4.78 -16.56 -16.50
N ALA A 139 -3.97 -15.56 -16.84
CA ALA A 139 -4.42 -14.43 -17.64
C ALA A 139 -4.78 -14.83 -19.07
N ALA A 140 -4.12 -15.84 -19.65
CA ALA A 140 -4.45 -16.36 -20.97
C ALA A 140 -5.75 -17.20 -20.94
N GLU A 141 -5.99 -17.94 -19.85
CA GLU A 141 -7.22 -18.70 -19.64
C GLU A 141 -8.43 -17.81 -19.30
N GLY A 142 -8.21 -16.69 -18.60
CA GLY A 142 -9.26 -15.81 -18.09
C GLY A 142 -9.56 -14.54 -18.90
N ARG A 143 -8.84 -14.24 -19.99
CA ARG A 143 -9.06 -13.02 -20.77
C ARG A 143 -9.77 -13.28 -22.09
N LYS A 144 -11.09 -13.08 -22.08
CA LYS A 144 -11.82 -12.55 -23.22
C LYS A 144 -11.22 -11.17 -23.53
N PRO A 145 -10.65 -10.92 -24.72
CA PRO A 145 -10.01 -9.65 -25.01
C PRO A 145 -11.09 -8.56 -25.08
N VAL A 146 -11.13 -7.68 -24.08
CA VAL A 146 -11.79 -6.39 -24.24
C VAL A 146 -10.91 -5.62 -25.21
N ALA A 147 -11.29 -5.65 -26.48
CA ALA A 147 -10.69 -4.83 -27.53
C ALA A 147 -10.74 -3.38 -27.05
N ARG A 148 -9.58 -2.86 -26.66
CA ARG A 148 -9.40 -1.47 -26.28
C ARG A 148 -9.44 -0.70 -27.60
N ALA A 149 -10.64 -0.30 -28.00
CA ALA A 149 -10.84 0.60 -29.11
C ALA A 149 -9.96 1.83 -28.91
N VAL A 150 -9.12 2.08 -29.90
CA VAL A 150 -8.27 3.26 -30.01
C VAL A 150 -9.21 4.44 -30.19
N ALA A 151 -9.40 5.23 -29.13
CA ALA A 151 -10.11 6.48 -29.20
C ALA A 151 -9.15 7.58 -29.67
N GLU A 152 -9.37 8.02 -30.90
CA GLU A 152 -8.86 9.24 -31.52
C GLU A 152 -9.27 10.49 -30.69
N PRO A 153 -8.46 11.57 -30.63
CA PRO A 153 -8.75 12.69 -29.72
C PRO A 153 -9.47 13.86 -30.43
N ALA A 154 -10.63 14.28 -29.90
CA ALA A 154 -11.15 15.67 -29.77
C ALA A 154 -12.71 15.71 -29.67
N PRO A 155 -13.35 16.80 -29.21
CA PRO A 155 -12.97 17.84 -28.24
C PRO A 155 -13.92 17.89 -27.02
N ALA A 156 -13.66 18.82 -26.11
CA ALA A 156 -14.38 19.04 -24.86
C ALA A 156 -15.90 19.27 -25.00
N ALA A 157 -16.67 18.62 -24.12
CA ALA A 157 -17.87 19.11 -23.40
C ALA A 157 -18.94 18.02 -23.22
N ALA A 158 -18.98 17.41 -22.02
CA ALA A 158 -20.19 16.98 -21.30
C ALA A 158 -19.77 16.35 -19.95
N PRO A 159 -20.51 16.60 -18.84
CA PRO A 159 -20.28 15.89 -17.58
C PRO A 159 -20.52 14.38 -17.78
N PRO A 160 -19.77 13.51 -17.08
CA PRO A 160 -19.86 12.07 -17.27
C PRO A 160 -21.27 11.57 -16.91
N PRO A 161 -21.90 10.73 -17.76
CA PRO A 161 -23.10 10.02 -17.36
C PRO A 161 -22.76 9.06 -16.22
N GLU A 162 -23.59 9.11 -15.18
CA GLU A 162 -23.55 8.20 -14.04
C GLU A 162 -23.51 6.76 -14.53
N ALA A 163 -22.60 5.99 -13.94
CA ALA A 163 -22.44 4.57 -14.22
C ALA A 163 -23.79 3.84 -14.04
N PRO A 164 -24.09 2.81 -14.86
CA PRO A 164 -25.32 2.07 -14.72
C PRO A 164 -25.36 1.42 -13.34
N ALA A 165 -26.34 1.82 -12.54
CA ALA A 165 -26.70 1.18 -11.29
C ALA A 165 -26.92 -0.31 -11.59
N VAL A 166 -25.99 -1.13 -11.13
CA VAL A 166 -26.22 -2.56 -10.96
C VAL A 166 -27.38 -2.64 -9.96
N ARG A 167 -28.59 -2.90 -10.47
CA ARG A 167 -29.76 -3.22 -9.65
C ARG A 167 -29.41 -4.46 -8.83
N GLY A 168 -29.16 -4.28 -7.55
CA GLY A 168 -28.88 -5.37 -6.62
C GLY A 168 -28.34 -4.85 -5.30
N GLY A 169 -29.23 -4.62 -4.34
CA GLY A 169 -28.90 -4.40 -2.94
C GLY A 169 -28.38 -3.00 -2.64
N ASP A 170 -28.83 -2.44 -1.51
CA ASP A 170 -28.15 -1.30 -0.89
C ASP A 170 -26.82 -1.76 -0.29
N ALA A 171 -25.79 -1.83 -1.13
CA ALA A 171 -24.44 -2.22 -0.73
C ALA A 171 -23.88 -1.31 0.37
N ALA A 172 -24.34 -0.06 0.47
CA ALA A 172 -23.94 0.85 1.55
C ALA A 172 -24.59 0.43 2.88
N ALA A 173 -25.87 0.01 2.87
CA ALA A 173 -26.55 -0.55 4.04
C ALA A 173 -25.90 -1.85 4.51
N VAL A 174 -25.61 -2.80 3.60
CA VAL A 174 -24.90 -4.04 3.92
C VAL A 174 -23.54 -3.75 4.56
N ARG A 175 -22.79 -2.81 3.99
CA ARG A 175 -21.49 -2.40 4.55
C ARG A 175 -21.64 -1.75 5.94
N GLY A 176 -22.71 -0.99 6.18
CA GLY A 176 -23.01 -0.41 7.49
C GLY A 176 -23.22 -1.47 8.57
N LEU A 177 -24.03 -2.50 8.28
CA LEU A 177 -24.34 -3.60 9.19
C LEU A 177 -23.09 -4.43 9.55
N LEU A 178 -22.25 -4.74 8.56
CA LEU A 178 -21.01 -5.47 8.82
C LEU A 178 -20.05 -4.66 9.71
N LEU A 179 -20.00 -3.34 9.53
CA LEU A 179 -19.15 -2.48 10.36
C LEU A 179 -19.69 -2.30 11.78
N SER A 180 -21.01 -2.32 12.00
CA SER A 180 -21.56 -2.28 13.36
C SER A 180 -21.27 -3.58 14.11
N LEU A 181 -21.42 -4.74 13.46
CA LEU A 181 -21.05 -6.03 14.05
C LEU A 181 -19.56 -6.08 14.46
N VAL A 182 -18.67 -5.62 13.58
CA VAL A 182 -17.22 -5.55 13.90
C VAL A 182 -16.95 -4.60 15.06
N ARG A 183 -17.68 -3.48 15.16
CA ARG A 183 -17.54 -2.54 16.27
C ARG A 183 -18.04 -3.14 17.59
N GLU A 184 -19.16 -3.86 17.59
CA GLU A 184 -19.67 -4.56 18.77
C GLU A 184 -18.69 -5.63 19.25
N LEU A 185 -18.13 -6.41 18.32
CA LEU A 185 -17.07 -7.39 18.66
C LEU A 185 -15.81 -6.74 19.21
N ALA A 186 -15.39 -5.60 18.66
CA ALA A 186 -14.21 -4.89 19.14
C ALA A 186 -14.41 -4.23 20.52
N ASN A 187 -15.66 -3.92 20.88
CA ASN A 187 -16.03 -3.34 22.17
C ASN A 187 -16.38 -4.40 23.22
N ALA A 188 -16.53 -5.67 22.84
CA ALA A 188 -16.77 -6.76 23.78
C ALA A 188 -15.48 -7.03 24.56
N GLU A 189 -15.46 -6.65 25.83
CA GLU A 189 -14.31 -6.82 26.73
C GLU A 189 -14.34 -8.20 27.39
N THR A 190 -15.53 -8.79 27.52
CA THR A 190 -15.72 -10.08 28.20
C THR A 190 -16.20 -11.19 27.26
N GLN A 191 -15.93 -12.44 27.66
CA GLN A 191 -16.42 -13.60 26.92
C GLN A 191 -17.96 -13.65 26.89
N ALA A 192 -18.62 -13.20 27.96
CA ALA A 192 -20.08 -13.12 28.03
C ALA A 192 -20.64 -12.13 26.98
N GLU A 193 -20.04 -10.94 26.87
CA GLU A 193 -20.41 -9.95 25.84
C GLU A 193 -20.18 -10.48 24.43
N THR A 194 -19.08 -11.20 24.21
CA THR A 194 -18.81 -11.82 22.91
C THR A 194 -19.89 -12.85 22.55
N ILE A 195 -20.30 -13.68 23.52
CA ILE A 195 -21.39 -14.65 23.34
C ILE A 195 -22.71 -13.93 23.04
N GLU A 196 -22.98 -12.80 23.69
CA GLU A 196 -24.17 -11.99 23.44
C GLU A 196 -24.18 -11.41 22.01
N VAL A 197 -23.05 -10.90 21.52
CA VAL A 197 -22.94 -10.43 20.13
C VAL A 197 -23.14 -11.58 19.15
N MET A 198 -22.58 -12.76 19.44
CA MET A 198 -22.76 -13.97 18.61
C MET A 198 -24.20 -14.46 18.60
N ALA A 199 -24.92 -14.35 19.72
CA ALA A 199 -26.34 -14.71 19.80
C ALA A 199 -27.24 -13.80 18.93
N ARG A 200 -26.79 -12.59 18.60
CA ARG A 200 -27.49 -11.64 17.71
C ARG A 200 -27.11 -11.78 16.24
N LEU A 201 -26.16 -12.67 15.91
CA LEU A 201 -25.61 -12.81 14.56
C LEU A 201 -26.67 -13.20 13.52
N ASP A 202 -27.64 -14.04 13.89
CA ASP A 202 -28.74 -14.41 13.00
C ASP A 202 -29.61 -13.20 12.60
N GLY A 203 -29.78 -12.23 13.51
CA GLY A 203 -30.44 -10.96 13.21
C GLY A 203 -29.66 -10.15 12.17
N TYR A 204 -28.35 -10.01 12.36
CA TYR A 204 -27.46 -9.34 11.41
C TYR A 204 -27.47 -9.99 10.02
N VAL A 205 -27.50 -11.33 9.94
CA VAL A 205 -27.60 -12.04 8.66
C VAL A 205 -28.93 -11.75 7.99
N THR A 206 -30.02 -11.70 8.74
CA THR A 206 -31.36 -11.37 8.23
C THR A 206 -31.38 -9.95 7.66
N ASP A 207 -30.84 -8.98 8.38
CA ASP A 207 -30.77 -7.58 7.96
C ASP A 207 -29.90 -7.39 6.71
N VAL A 208 -28.77 -8.11 6.62
CA VAL A 208 -27.90 -8.09 5.44
C VAL A 208 -28.61 -8.70 4.23
N MET A 209 -29.31 -9.81 4.40
CA MET A 209 -30.08 -10.45 3.33
C MET A 209 -31.24 -9.58 2.87
N GLN A 210 -31.86 -8.82 3.76
CA GLN A 210 -32.91 -7.85 3.43
C GLN A 210 -32.35 -6.64 2.69
N ALA A 211 -31.25 -6.06 3.18
CA ALA A 211 -30.56 -4.94 2.53
C ALA A 211 -30.02 -5.32 1.14
N ALA A 212 -29.57 -6.56 0.95
CA ALA A 212 -29.09 -7.06 -0.34
C ALA A 212 -30.21 -7.33 -1.36
N ARG A 213 -31.47 -7.44 -0.91
CA ARG A 213 -32.67 -7.62 -1.75
C ARG A 213 -33.38 -6.30 -2.06
N SER A 214 -33.07 -5.24 -1.32
CA SER A 214 -33.62 -3.88 -1.45
C SER A 214 -32.95 -3.14 -2.60
#